data_AF-A0AAD7CMZ7-F1
#
_entry.id   AF-A0AAD7CMZ7-F1
#
_cell.length_a   1.000
_cell.length_b   1.000
_cell.length_c   1.000
_cell.angle_alpha   90.00
_cell.angle_beta   90.00
_cell.angle_gamma   90.00
#
_symmetry.space_group_name_H-M   'P 1'
#
loop_
_entity.id
_entity.type
_entity.pdbx_description
1 polymer ?
#
loop_
_entity_poly.entity_id
_entity_poly.type
_entity_poly.pdbx_seq_one_letter_code
_entity_poly.pdbx_strand_id
1 'polypeptide(L)'
;MVQHQGYASEVRACLGVLRCASCNRLTRPKTHHSSREKQIQAGCTSRTCTLATPLVQDACDARTFHYEVERDGETICIWDHTGDHSTHRKPPGGRLSKFQEDQVDAQVMRKQDASAHELRTGDPGPGSIPLPDISSTLAASGAARYQLSQSQARLGITTGLTKGGLAFMSAFADLNKRFSTPFIVDSSLSGPVYMTFQTPFMDEILREAVEAWIIDLADGPGASRHGFVIDGDHSFFRQGPLLATCAFSTTSWEWTPVLYSWINGLDTSHHRPHFRHIFQSIIKHAGDRFTRKLLLCVMDFSGAQRGAHAEEYADAIISITPGFAGLSKEAQAAERRNLVIEAEEAEVGCEVHFWRSADHVKKTHSLVPPELANTFEKSLRELLSPKTTSERFDSVILTLKATFPAIKNWVGWWERRSIASMIFPAKSAVDPALAAKVPSTSNPLNINTPFCIMPSGRTTNCFWV
;
A
#
# COMPACT_ATOMS: atom_id res chain seq x y z
N MET A 1 16.37 43.10 -0.13
CA MET A 1 15.79 43.88 0.99
C MET A 1 15.67 45.33 0.58
N VAL A 2 14.62 46.03 1.02
CA VAL A 2 14.45 47.47 0.79
C VAL A 2 14.18 48.17 2.11
N GLN A 3 14.40 49.48 2.17
CA GLN A 3 13.97 50.29 3.30
C GLN A 3 12.47 50.58 3.19
N HIS A 4 11.68 50.20 4.20
CA HIS A 4 10.25 50.50 4.31
C HIS A 4 9.93 50.92 5.74
N GLN A 5 9.32 52.10 5.89
CA GLN A 5 9.06 52.74 7.20
C GLN A 5 10.29 52.81 8.13
N GLY A 6 11.50 52.94 7.57
CA GLY A 6 12.75 53.04 8.34
C GLY A 6 13.37 51.69 8.75
N TYR A 7 12.78 50.57 8.35
CA TYR A 7 13.28 49.23 8.62
C TYR A 7 13.77 48.53 7.34
N ALA A 8 14.77 47.65 7.49
CA ALA A 8 15.17 46.75 6.41
C ALA A 8 14.11 45.66 6.25
N SER A 9 13.43 45.62 5.10
CA SER A 9 12.31 44.71 4.86
C SER A 9 12.55 43.76 3.70
N GLU A 10 12.07 42.53 3.84
CA GLU A 10 11.82 41.64 2.71
C GLU A 10 10.58 42.13 1.95
N VAL A 11 10.67 42.21 0.62
CA VAL A 11 9.55 42.63 -0.22
C VAL A 11 9.06 41.45 -1.05
N ARG A 12 7.75 41.24 -1.04
CA ARG A 12 7.09 40.31 -1.95
C ARG A 12 6.03 41.04 -2.75
N ALA A 13 6.11 40.93 -4.08
CA ALA A 13 5.13 41.51 -4.99
C ALA A 13 4.06 40.47 -5.37
N CYS A 14 2.82 40.93 -5.51
CA CYS A 14 1.74 40.12 -6.04
C CYS A 14 2.01 39.82 -7.53
N LEU A 15 1.89 38.56 -7.92
CA LEU A 15 2.08 38.15 -9.32
C LEU A 15 0.81 38.27 -10.17
N GLY A 16 -0.32 38.69 -9.56
CA GLY A 16 -1.62 38.72 -10.21
C GLY A 16 -2.16 37.32 -10.52
N VAL A 17 -2.83 37.17 -11.67
CA VAL A 17 -3.37 35.88 -12.14
C VAL A 17 -3.08 35.67 -13.62
N LEU A 18 -2.91 34.41 -14.04
CA LEU A 18 -2.87 34.08 -15.46
C LEU A 18 -4.27 33.73 -15.94
N ARG A 19 -4.71 34.30 -17.06
CA ARG A 19 -6.03 34.09 -17.66
C ARG A 19 -5.88 33.62 -19.09
N CYS A 20 -6.61 32.55 -19.45
CA CYS A 20 -6.69 32.11 -20.84
C CYS A 20 -7.50 33.13 -21.67
N ALA A 21 -6.94 33.59 -22.80
CA ALA A 21 -7.60 34.56 -23.66
C ALA A 21 -8.91 34.03 -24.29
N SER A 22 -9.03 32.72 -24.51
CA SER A 22 -10.21 32.13 -25.15
C SER A 22 -11.30 31.70 -24.17
N CYS A 23 -10.94 30.90 -23.15
CA CYS A 23 -11.94 30.34 -22.23
C CYS A 23 -12.01 31.07 -20.88
N ASN A 24 -11.26 32.17 -20.69
CA ASN A 24 -11.16 32.94 -19.45
C ASN A 24 -10.78 32.13 -18.20
N ARG A 25 -10.29 30.90 -18.36
CA ARG A 25 -9.85 30.06 -17.25
C ARG A 25 -8.67 30.73 -16.55
N LEU A 26 -8.82 30.91 -15.24
CA LEU A 26 -7.78 31.45 -14.38
C LEU A 26 -6.78 30.35 -13.99
N THR A 27 -5.52 30.72 -13.79
CA THR A 27 -4.43 29.84 -13.37
C THR A 27 -3.49 30.63 -12.46
N ARG A 28 -3.03 30.00 -11.38
CA ARG A 28 -2.08 30.61 -10.44
C ARG A 28 -0.69 30.74 -11.09
N PRO A 29 -0.09 31.95 -11.13
CA PRO A 29 1.27 32.11 -11.60
C PRO A 29 2.26 31.35 -10.70
N LYS A 30 3.21 30.63 -11.30
CA LYS A 30 4.35 30.06 -10.56
C LYS A 30 5.21 31.17 -9.98
N THR A 31 5.74 30.95 -8.78
CA THR A 31 6.53 31.95 -8.04
C THR A 31 7.89 32.21 -8.71
N HIS A 32 8.58 31.15 -9.13
CA HIS A 32 9.87 31.27 -9.82
C HIS A 32 9.70 31.82 -11.25
N HIS A 33 10.49 32.83 -11.61
CA HIS A 33 10.39 33.55 -12.89
C HIS A 33 10.42 32.62 -14.11
N SER A 34 11.49 31.82 -14.24
CA SER A 34 11.66 30.90 -15.38
C SER A 34 10.55 29.85 -15.49
N SER A 35 9.94 29.47 -14.36
CA SER A 35 8.84 28.52 -14.35
C SER A 35 7.53 29.17 -14.77
N ARG A 36 7.34 30.45 -14.46
CA ARG A 36 6.18 31.26 -14.88
C ARG A 36 6.22 31.55 -16.37
N GLU A 37 7.39 31.87 -16.92
CA GLU A 37 7.55 32.05 -18.38
C GLU A 37 7.17 30.78 -19.15
N LYS A 38 7.69 29.63 -18.71
CA LYS A 38 7.31 28.32 -19.28
C LYS A 38 5.80 28.04 -19.15
N GLN A 39 5.21 28.44 -18.03
CA GLN A 39 3.77 28.28 -17.80
C GLN A 39 2.94 29.15 -18.75
N ILE A 40 3.36 30.38 -19.02
CA ILE A 40 2.70 31.28 -19.97
C ILE A 40 2.79 30.73 -21.40
N GLN A 41 3.98 30.24 -21.79
CA GLN A 41 4.24 29.66 -23.11
C GLN A 41 3.47 28.34 -23.36
N ALA A 42 3.25 27.53 -22.33
CA ALA A 42 2.55 26.26 -22.44
C ALA A 42 1.04 26.40 -22.76
N GLY A 43 0.48 27.60 -22.61
CA GLY A 43 -0.93 27.87 -22.93
C GLY A 43 -1.93 27.22 -21.97
N CYS A 44 -3.21 27.23 -22.36
CA CYS A 44 -4.29 26.71 -21.53
C CYS A 44 -4.32 25.17 -21.46
N THR A 45 -4.26 24.61 -20.25
CA THR A 45 -4.31 23.16 -20.01
C THR A 45 -5.74 22.59 -19.82
N SER A 46 -6.77 23.37 -20.11
CA SER A 46 -8.15 22.92 -19.95
C SER A 46 -8.54 21.93 -21.04
N ARG A 47 -9.04 20.74 -20.68
CA ARG A 47 -9.57 19.75 -21.64
C ARG A 47 -10.73 20.30 -22.49
N THR A 48 -11.41 21.33 -21.99
CA THR A 48 -12.53 22.00 -22.66
C THR A 48 -12.10 23.19 -23.53
N CYS A 49 -10.82 23.54 -23.54
CA CYS A 49 -10.30 24.67 -24.32
C CYS A 49 -9.56 24.13 -25.55
N THR A 50 -10.23 24.11 -26.70
CA THR A 50 -9.74 23.51 -27.95
C THR A 50 -8.68 24.33 -28.69
N LEU A 51 -8.47 25.59 -28.31
CA LEU A 51 -7.65 26.53 -29.07
C LEU A 51 -6.21 26.72 -28.54
N ALA A 52 -5.80 25.97 -27.50
CA ALA A 52 -4.46 26.02 -26.88
C ALA A 52 -3.87 27.45 -26.77
N THR A 53 -4.70 28.43 -26.43
CA THR A 53 -4.30 29.83 -26.55
C THR A 53 -3.32 30.26 -25.46
N PRO A 54 -2.46 31.26 -25.75
CA PRO A 54 -1.52 31.80 -24.78
C PRO A 54 -2.25 32.31 -23.53
N LEU A 55 -1.61 32.10 -22.37
CA LEU A 55 -2.08 32.70 -21.12
C LEU A 55 -1.66 34.17 -21.08
N VAL A 56 -2.60 35.05 -20.77
CA VAL A 56 -2.34 36.47 -20.52
C VAL A 56 -2.19 36.67 -19.02
N GLN A 57 -1.17 37.42 -18.60
CA GLN A 57 -1.01 37.77 -17.19
C GLN A 57 -1.77 39.06 -16.89
N ASP A 58 -2.78 38.97 -16.04
CA ASP A 58 -3.42 40.14 -15.43
C ASP A 58 -2.55 40.52 -14.21
N ALA A 59 -1.63 41.47 -14.41
CA ALA A 59 -0.62 41.85 -13.42
C ALA A 59 -1.19 42.66 -12.23
N CYS A 60 -0.44 42.68 -11.13
CA CYS A 60 -0.80 43.39 -9.90
C CYS A 60 0.40 44.19 -9.41
N ASP A 61 0.13 45.38 -8.86
CA ASP A 61 1.12 46.29 -8.28
C ASP A 61 1.22 46.18 -6.75
N ALA A 62 0.31 45.44 -6.11
CA ALA A 62 0.31 45.23 -4.66
C ALA A 62 1.59 44.54 -4.15
N ARG A 63 2.05 44.97 -2.98
CA ARG A 63 3.28 44.52 -2.33
C ARG A 63 3.05 44.25 -0.85
N THR A 64 3.86 43.36 -0.31
CA THR A 64 3.95 43.07 1.11
C THR A 64 5.39 43.27 1.58
N PHE A 65 5.53 43.91 2.74
CA PHE A 65 6.78 44.21 3.41
C PHE A 65 6.81 43.45 4.72
N HIS A 66 7.86 42.68 4.92
CA HIS A 66 8.06 41.87 6.11
C HIS A 66 9.31 42.36 6.82
N TYR A 67 9.16 42.80 8.07
CA TYR A 67 10.26 43.31 8.89
C TYR A 67 10.00 43.06 10.37
N GLU A 68 11.07 43.02 11.15
CA GLU A 68 11.02 42.80 12.59
C GLU A 68 11.24 44.13 13.32
N VAL A 69 10.47 44.34 14.39
CA VAL A 69 10.58 45.51 15.27
C VAL A 69 10.65 45.04 16.71
N GLU A 70 11.59 45.56 17.49
CA GLU A 70 11.60 45.38 18.94
C GLU A 70 10.66 46.38 19.61
N ARG A 71 9.71 45.88 20.40
CA ARG A 71 8.86 46.69 21.28
C ARG A 71 8.76 45.98 22.63
N ASP A 72 9.01 46.73 23.71
CA ASP A 72 8.90 46.24 25.09
C ASP A 72 9.71 44.96 25.39
N GLY A 73 10.87 44.80 24.70
CA GLY A 73 11.74 43.64 24.85
C GLY A 73 11.32 42.40 24.06
N GLU A 74 10.25 42.49 23.25
CA GLU A 74 9.81 41.42 22.36
C GLU A 74 10.03 41.79 20.88
N THR A 75 10.48 40.82 20.09
CA THR A 75 10.61 40.96 18.63
C THR A 75 9.28 40.64 17.96
N ILE A 76 8.68 41.63 17.31
CA ILE A 76 7.40 41.51 16.61
C ILE A 76 7.66 41.50 15.10
N CYS A 77 7.16 40.46 14.41
CA CYS A 77 7.19 40.40 12.95
C CYS A 77 6.01 41.18 12.36
N ILE A 78 6.28 42.31 11.71
CA ILE A 78 5.27 43.14 11.06
C ILE A 78 5.11 42.74 9.59
N TRP A 79 3.85 42.62 9.18
CA TRP A 79 3.43 42.33 7.80
C TRP A 79 2.62 43.52 7.31
N ASP A 80 3.27 44.40 6.55
CA ASP A 80 2.63 45.60 6.00
C ASP A 80 2.29 45.39 4.52
N HIS A 81 1.06 45.70 4.13
CA HIS A 81 0.56 45.53 2.76
C HIS A 81 0.25 46.88 2.15
N THR A 82 0.69 47.09 0.92
CA THR A 82 0.43 48.30 0.15
C THR A 82 -0.12 47.96 -1.23
N GLY A 83 -1.06 48.76 -1.71
CA GLY A 83 -1.71 48.60 -3.02
C GLY A 83 -3.05 47.89 -2.92
N ASP A 84 -3.72 47.71 -4.05
CA ASP A 84 -4.99 47.02 -4.12
C ASP A 84 -4.94 45.83 -5.09
N HIS A 85 -5.89 44.90 -4.92
CA HIS A 85 -6.01 43.72 -5.77
C HIS A 85 -7.18 43.85 -6.76
N SER A 86 -7.56 45.08 -7.13
CA SER A 86 -8.71 45.32 -8.02
C SER A 86 -8.40 44.96 -9.48
N THR A 87 -7.11 44.97 -9.87
CA THR A 87 -6.67 44.73 -11.24
C THR A 87 -6.78 43.28 -11.70
N HIS A 88 -7.02 42.33 -10.80
CA HIS A 88 -7.08 40.92 -11.14
C HIS A 88 -8.06 40.13 -10.27
N ARG A 89 -8.60 39.05 -10.81
CA ARG A 89 -9.38 38.08 -10.02
C ARG A 89 -8.46 37.24 -9.14
N LYS A 90 -8.98 36.74 -8.00
CA LYS A 90 -8.24 35.86 -7.10
C LYS A 90 -7.75 34.60 -7.86
N PRO A 91 -6.44 34.30 -7.83
CA PRO A 91 -5.92 33.11 -8.49
C PRO A 91 -6.52 31.81 -7.90
N PRO A 92 -6.80 30.78 -8.73
CA PRO A 92 -7.32 29.52 -8.24
C PRO A 92 -6.28 28.74 -7.42
N GLY A 93 -6.76 27.88 -6.53
CA GLY A 93 -5.92 27.18 -5.57
C GLY A 93 -5.55 28.05 -4.36
N GLY A 94 -4.91 27.44 -3.36
CA GLY A 94 -4.56 28.08 -2.09
C GLY A 94 -5.39 27.54 -0.92
N ARG A 95 -5.01 27.90 0.30
CA ARG A 95 -5.84 27.64 1.49
C ARG A 95 -7.15 28.43 1.37
N LEU A 96 -8.25 27.90 1.91
CA LEU A 96 -9.50 28.65 2.01
C LEU A 96 -9.26 29.90 2.87
N SER A 97 -9.88 31.03 2.51
CA SER A 97 -9.94 32.17 3.44
C SER A 97 -10.94 31.86 4.56
N LYS A 98 -10.84 32.54 5.69
CA LYS A 98 -11.75 32.33 6.82
C LYS A 98 -13.23 32.43 6.42
N PHE A 99 -13.58 33.44 5.61
CA PHE A 99 -14.92 33.56 5.03
C PHE A 99 -15.38 32.35 4.20
N GLN A 100 -14.47 31.73 3.43
CA GLN A 100 -14.79 30.53 2.66
C GLN A 100 -14.92 29.31 3.56
N GLU A 101 -14.11 29.21 4.62
CA GLU A 101 -14.28 28.18 5.65
C GLU A 101 -15.65 28.32 6.33
N ASP A 102 -16.07 29.54 6.68
CA ASP A 102 -17.36 29.80 7.32
C ASP A 102 -18.54 29.45 6.38
N GLN A 103 -18.39 29.66 5.06
CA GLN A 103 -19.38 29.20 4.07
C GLN A 103 -19.42 27.67 3.94
N VAL A 104 -18.27 26.99 4.00
CA VAL A 104 -18.24 25.52 4.06
C VAL A 104 -18.93 25.05 5.33
N ASP A 105 -18.63 25.68 6.47
CA ASP A 105 -19.23 25.39 7.77
C ASP A 105 -20.75 25.56 7.73
N ALA A 106 -21.28 26.59 7.06
CA ALA A 106 -22.71 26.76 6.85
C ALA A 106 -23.35 25.62 6.04
N GLN A 107 -22.67 25.13 4.98
CA GLN A 107 -23.17 24.00 4.20
C GLN A 107 -23.12 22.67 4.97
N VAL A 108 -22.08 22.46 5.78
CA VAL A 108 -21.97 21.28 6.65
C VAL A 108 -22.99 21.32 7.78
N MET A 109 -23.23 22.48 8.40
CA MET A 109 -24.30 22.65 9.39
C MET A 109 -25.68 22.37 8.80
N ARG A 110 -25.92 22.82 7.56
CA ARG A 110 -27.21 22.64 6.87
C ARG A 110 -27.53 21.16 6.65
N LYS A 111 -26.55 20.35 6.26
CA LYS A 111 -26.71 18.92 6.02
C LYS A 111 -25.52 18.14 6.60
N GLN A 112 -25.61 17.84 7.90
CA GLN A 112 -24.50 17.27 8.68
C GLN A 112 -24.08 15.90 8.16
N ASP A 113 -25.02 15.08 7.71
CA ASP A 113 -24.81 13.71 7.20
C ASP A 113 -24.35 13.64 5.74
N ALA A 114 -24.23 14.78 5.05
CA ALA A 114 -23.85 14.81 3.65
C ALA A 114 -22.41 14.34 3.43
N SER A 115 -22.23 13.48 2.42
CA SER A 115 -20.90 13.15 1.91
C SER A 115 -20.25 14.35 1.23
N ALA A 116 -18.92 14.34 1.16
CA ALA A 116 -18.17 15.35 0.39
C ALA A 116 -18.57 15.36 -1.11
N HIS A 117 -19.08 14.25 -1.64
CA HIS A 117 -19.61 14.21 -3.00
C HIS A 117 -20.93 15.00 -3.11
N GLU A 118 -21.88 14.72 -2.23
CA GLU A 118 -23.17 15.44 -2.21
C GLU A 118 -23.00 16.94 -2.00
N LEU A 119 -22.14 17.36 -1.06
CA LEU A 119 -21.86 18.79 -0.85
C LEU A 119 -21.18 19.44 -2.07
N ARG A 120 -20.40 18.67 -2.84
CA ARG A 120 -19.77 19.18 -4.07
C ARG A 120 -20.75 19.33 -5.22
N THR A 121 -21.74 18.45 -5.33
CA THR A 121 -22.77 18.53 -6.37
C THR A 121 -23.91 19.47 -5.99
N GLY A 122 -24.07 19.74 -4.69
CA GLY A 122 -25.26 20.36 -4.15
C GLY A 122 -26.44 19.41 -4.10
N ASP A 123 -27.50 19.84 -3.45
CA ASP A 123 -28.81 19.19 -3.38
C ASP A 123 -29.93 20.21 -3.67
N PRO A 124 -31.17 19.76 -3.98
CA PRO A 124 -32.27 20.66 -4.31
C PRO A 124 -32.84 21.41 -3.08
N GLY A 125 -32.28 21.21 -1.89
CA GLY A 125 -32.73 21.88 -0.68
C GLY A 125 -32.44 23.39 -0.70
N PRO A 126 -33.31 24.21 -0.08
CA PRO A 126 -33.10 25.66 0.00
C PRO A 126 -31.77 25.98 0.70
N GLY A 127 -31.00 26.90 0.13
CA GLY A 127 -29.70 27.33 0.67
C GLY A 127 -28.52 26.40 0.38
N SER A 128 -28.70 25.36 -0.45
CA SER A 128 -27.61 24.53 -0.95
C SER A 128 -26.70 25.32 -1.89
N ILE A 129 -25.42 25.44 -1.52
CA ILE A 129 -24.37 26.02 -2.37
C ILE A 129 -23.32 24.93 -2.61
N PRO A 130 -23.15 24.45 -3.86
CA PRO A 130 -22.11 23.49 -4.19
C PRO A 130 -20.72 23.98 -3.75
N LEU A 131 -19.92 23.12 -3.12
CA LEU A 131 -18.57 23.50 -2.65
C LEU A 131 -17.67 24.14 -3.73
N PRO A 132 -17.69 23.73 -5.02
CA PRO A 132 -16.92 24.39 -6.07
C PRO A 132 -17.26 25.87 -6.27
N ASP A 133 -18.49 26.28 -5.93
CA ASP A 133 -18.96 27.66 -6.05
C ASP A 133 -18.51 28.52 -4.87
N ILE A 134 -18.26 27.92 -3.69
CA ILE A 134 -17.60 28.56 -2.55
C ILE A 134 -16.11 28.80 -2.85
N SER A 135 -15.46 27.77 -3.43
CA SER A 135 -14.07 27.87 -3.85
C SER A 135 -13.74 26.85 -4.93
N SER A 136 -13.14 27.33 -6.02
CA SER A 136 -12.63 26.48 -7.10
C SER A 136 -11.65 25.38 -6.63
N THR A 137 -11.00 25.56 -5.47
CA THR A 137 -10.16 24.51 -4.85
C THR A 137 -10.96 23.28 -4.43
N LEU A 138 -12.23 23.46 -4.03
CA LEU A 138 -13.13 22.39 -3.59
C LEU A 138 -13.77 21.63 -4.76
N ALA A 139 -13.49 22.05 -6.01
CA ALA A 139 -13.78 21.24 -7.18
C ALA A 139 -13.01 19.91 -7.16
N ALA A 140 -11.84 19.86 -6.52
CA ALA A 140 -11.06 18.64 -6.33
C ALA A 140 -11.62 17.79 -5.16
N SER A 141 -11.87 16.50 -5.42
CA SER A 141 -12.48 15.57 -4.45
C SER A 141 -11.69 15.45 -3.13
N GLY A 142 -10.36 15.41 -3.20
CA GLY A 142 -9.49 15.35 -2.01
C GLY A 142 -9.56 16.63 -1.17
N ALA A 143 -9.56 17.79 -1.80
CA ALA A 143 -9.63 19.08 -1.10
C ALA A 143 -10.99 19.27 -0.41
N ALA A 144 -12.09 18.86 -1.07
CA ALA A 144 -13.41 18.88 -0.47
C ALA A 144 -13.55 17.94 0.72
N ARG A 145 -13.03 16.70 0.62
CA ARG A 145 -13.01 15.74 1.74
C ARG A 145 -12.24 16.29 2.93
N TYR A 146 -11.07 16.87 2.68
CA TYR A 146 -10.27 17.49 3.73
C TYR A 146 -11.02 18.64 4.42
N GLN A 147 -11.61 19.57 3.64
CA GLN A 147 -12.30 20.73 4.20
C GLN A 147 -13.62 20.37 4.89
N LEU A 148 -14.33 19.35 4.43
CA LEU A 148 -15.48 18.77 5.14
C LEU A 148 -15.07 18.26 6.52
N SER A 149 -13.98 17.50 6.60
CA SER A 149 -13.49 16.96 7.88
C SER A 149 -13.05 18.08 8.85
N GLN A 150 -12.36 19.11 8.35
CA GLN A 150 -11.97 20.26 9.16
C GLN A 150 -13.18 21.06 9.63
N SER A 151 -14.18 21.24 8.78
CA SER A 151 -15.44 21.91 9.10
C SER A 151 -16.22 21.17 10.19
N GLN A 152 -16.38 19.85 10.05
CA GLN A 152 -17.01 19.00 11.06
C GLN A 152 -16.30 19.11 12.42
N ALA A 153 -14.96 19.12 12.42
CA ALA A 153 -14.17 19.32 13.63
C ALA A 153 -14.37 20.72 14.25
N ARG A 154 -14.36 21.79 13.43
CA ARG A 154 -14.61 23.17 13.91
C ARG A 154 -15.99 23.35 14.51
N LEU A 155 -17.00 22.68 13.94
CA LEU A 155 -18.40 22.79 14.35
C LEU A 155 -18.77 21.84 15.49
N GLY A 156 -17.86 20.99 15.95
CA GLY A 156 -18.16 19.93 16.92
C GLY A 156 -19.15 18.89 16.38
N ILE A 157 -19.39 18.86 15.06
CA ILE A 157 -20.26 17.89 14.42
C ILE A 157 -19.53 16.56 14.41
N THR A 158 -20.01 15.64 15.22
CA THR A 158 -19.48 14.28 15.29
C THR A 158 -20.20 13.42 14.26
N THR A 159 -20.00 13.69 12.98
CA THR A 159 -20.53 12.84 11.91
C THR A 159 -19.63 11.62 11.73
N GLY A 160 -19.91 10.60 12.53
CA GLY A 160 -19.80 9.21 12.12
C GLY A 160 -18.41 8.69 11.75
N LEU A 161 -17.41 8.83 12.63
CA LEU A 161 -16.31 7.85 12.74
C LEU A 161 -16.00 7.43 14.18
N THR A 162 -16.86 7.79 15.14
CA THR A 162 -17.11 6.99 16.35
C THR A 162 -18.43 6.25 16.16
N LYS A 163 -18.51 5.45 15.10
CA LYS A 163 -19.34 4.25 15.13
C LYS A 163 -18.84 3.50 16.38
N GLY A 164 -19.66 3.45 17.44
CA GLY A 164 -19.23 2.99 18.78
C GLY A 164 -18.44 1.69 18.73
N GLY A 165 -17.68 1.34 19.78
CA GLY A 165 -16.74 0.20 19.76
C GLY A 165 -17.31 -1.15 19.27
N LEU A 166 -18.63 -1.29 19.14
CA LEU A 166 -19.35 -2.47 18.63
C LEU A 166 -19.93 -2.31 17.20
N ALA A 167 -19.81 -1.14 16.58
CA ALA A 167 -20.39 -0.89 15.26
C ALA A 167 -19.70 -1.68 14.14
N PHE A 168 -18.46 -2.13 14.37
CA PHE A 168 -17.84 -3.14 13.51
C PHE A 168 -18.65 -4.45 13.56
N MET A 169 -19.14 -4.87 14.73
CA MET A 169 -19.95 -6.09 14.88
C MET A 169 -21.25 -5.99 14.08
N SER A 170 -21.92 -4.83 14.11
CA SER A 170 -23.10 -4.58 13.29
C SER A 170 -22.77 -4.64 11.79
N ALA A 171 -21.63 -4.08 11.36
CA ALA A 171 -21.19 -4.17 9.98
C ALA A 171 -20.90 -5.62 9.54
N PHE A 172 -20.27 -6.43 10.39
CA PHE A 172 -20.07 -7.86 10.13
C PHE A 172 -21.38 -8.65 10.11
N ALA A 173 -22.33 -8.34 10.99
CA ALA A 173 -23.65 -8.93 10.98
C ALA A 173 -24.40 -8.61 9.68
N ASP A 174 -24.33 -7.35 9.22
CA ASP A 174 -24.92 -6.92 7.95
C ASP A 174 -24.24 -7.60 6.75
N LEU A 175 -22.91 -7.73 6.76
CA LEU A 175 -22.18 -8.46 5.72
C LEU A 175 -22.59 -9.93 5.69
N ASN A 176 -22.63 -10.61 6.85
CA ASN A 176 -23.11 -11.99 6.95
C ASN A 176 -24.54 -12.13 6.41
N LYS A 177 -25.44 -11.20 6.76
CA LYS A 177 -26.81 -11.20 6.25
C LYS A 177 -26.87 -11.01 4.73
N ARG A 178 -26.03 -10.15 4.16
CA ARG A 178 -25.97 -9.89 2.72
C ARG A 178 -25.39 -11.07 1.95
N PHE A 179 -24.29 -11.64 2.42
CA PHE A 179 -23.67 -12.80 1.78
C PHE A 179 -24.50 -14.06 1.96
N SER A 180 -25.35 -14.11 3.00
CA SER A 180 -26.12 -15.30 3.39
C SER A 180 -25.23 -16.51 3.69
N THR A 181 -23.95 -16.25 3.96
CA THR A 181 -22.92 -17.27 4.15
C THR A 181 -21.94 -16.79 5.21
N PRO A 182 -21.64 -17.61 6.24
CA PRO A 182 -20.59 -17.29 7.19
C PRO A 182 -19.24 -17.18 6.47
N PHE A 183 -18.49 -16.12 6.75
CA PHE A 183 -17.15 -15.92 6.17
C PHE A 183 -16.05 -15.65 7.20
N ILE A 184 -16.39 -15.41 8.47
CA ILE A 184 -15.40 -15.34 9.54
C ILE A 184 -15.14 -16.77 10.01
N VAL A 185 -13.91 -17.24 9.86
CA VAL A 185 -13.53 -18.62 10.17
C VAL A 185 -12.72 -18.76 11.46
N ASP A 186 -12.08 -17.66 11.90
CA ASP A 186 -11.40 -17.59 13.19
C ASP A 186 -11.29 -16.13 13.65
N SER A 187 -11.26 -15.89 14.96
CA SER A 187 -11.06 -14.55 15.53
C SER A 187 -10.63 -14.63 17.00
N SER A 188 -9.80 -13.69 17.43
CA SER A 188 -9.49 -13.47 18.83
C SER A 188 -9.51 -11.99 19.16
N LEU A 189 -10.10 -11.63 20.30
CA LEU A 189 -10.19 -10.26 20.82
C LEU A 189 -9.43 -10.08 22.14
N SER A 190 -8.95 -11.17 22.76
CA SER A 190 -8.19 -11.14 24.01
C SER A 190 -6.68 -11.10 23.82
N GLY A 191 -6.21 -11.45 22.62
CA GLY A 191 -4.78 -11.51 22.30
C GLY A 191 -4.35 -12.90 21.80
N PRO A 192 -3.51 -12.98 20.75
CA PRO A 192 -3.28 -11.95 19.74
C PRO A 192 -4.62 -11.49 19.12
N VAL A 193 -4.76 -10.21 18.76
CA VAL A 193 -6.04 -9.69 18.24
C VAL A 193 -6.06 -9.78 16.72
N TYR A 194 -7.00 -10.56 16.18
CA TYR A 194 -7.11 -10.82 14.74
C TYR A 194 -8.53 -11.27 14.34
N MET A 195 -8.79 -11.22 13.03
CA MET A 195 -9.95 -11.85 12.40
C MET A 195 -9.51 -12.48 11.08
N THR A 196 -9.89 -13.73 10.85
CA THR A 196 -9.61 -14.47 9.63
C THR A 196 -10.89 -14.72 8.85
N PHE A 197 -10.83 -14.48 7.54
CA PHE A 197 -11.95 -14.49 6.63
C PHE A 197 -11.71 -15.47 5.49
N GLN A 198 -12.69 -16.33 5.23
CA GLN A 198 -12.73 -17.25 4.10
C GLN A 198 -14.18 -17.52 3.71
N THR A 199 -14.50 -17.38 2.42
CA THR A 199 -15.81 -17.77 1.89
C THR A 199 -15.77 -19.22 1.38
N PRO A 200 -16.93 -19.88 1.16
CA PRO A 200 -16.93 -21.21 0.54
C PRO A 200 -16.31 -21.24 -0.86
N PHE A 201 -16.42 -20.14 -1.61
CA PHE A 201 -15.73 -20.02 -2.90
C PHE A 201 -14.21 -20.04 -2.73
N MET A 202 -13.68 -19.33 -1.72
CA MET A 202 -12.26 -19.33 -1.42
C MET A 202 -11.75 -20.71 -0.98
N ASP A 203 -12.51 -21.43 -0.15
CA ASP A 203 -12.16 -22.81 0.26
C ASP A 203 -12.21 -23.78 -0.93
N GLU A 204 -13.15 -23.60 -1.86
CA GLU A 204 -13.24 -24.42 -3.07
C GLU A 204 -12.03 -24.21 -4.00
N ILE A 205 -11.61 -22.97 -4.21
CA ILE A 205 -10.39 -22.67 -4.99
C ILE A 205 -9.15 -23.27 -4.31
N LEU A 206 -9.08 -23.20 -2.98
CA LEU A 206 -8.00 -23.83 -2.21
C LEU A 206 -7.99 -25.35 -2.42
N ARG A 207 -9.15 -26.00 -2.35
CA ARG A 207 -9.31 -27.45 -2.63
C ARG A 207 -8.85 -27.81 -4.04
N GLU A 208 -9.29 -27.06 -5.06
CA GLU A 208 -8.88 -27.26 -6.46
C GLU A 208 -7.36 -27.13 -6.64
N ALA A 209 -6.75 -26.13 -6.00
CA ALA A 209 -5.31 -25.92 -6.05
C ALA A 209 -4.54 -27.09 -5.42
N VAL A 210 -4.95 -27.54 -4.22
CA VAL A 210 -4.33 -28.68 -3.53
C VAL A 210 -4.45 -29.96 -4.37
N GLU A 211 -5.62 -30.21 -4.98
CA GLU A 211 -5.82 -31.36 -5.86
C GLU A 211 -4.90 -31.30 -7.08
N ALA A 212 -4.79 -30.13 -7.73
CA ALA A 212 -3.92 -29.95 -8.88
C ALA A 212 -2.43 -30.20 -8.55
N TRP A 213 -2.00 -29.82 -7.34
CA TRP A 213 -0.63 -30.04 -6.86
C TRP A 213 -0.32 -31.49 -6.53
N ILE A 214 -1.33 -32.24 -6.06
CA ILE A 214 -1.20 -33.69 -5.78
C ILE A 214 -1.05 -34.48 -7.08
N ILE A 215 -1.84 -34.13 -8.11
CA ILE A 215 -1.81 -34.82 -9.42
C ILE A 215 -0.55 -34.43 -10.22
N ASP A 216 0.16 -33.38 -9.81
CA ASP A 216 1.42 -32.91 -10.40
C ASP A 216 1.33 -32.71 -11.92
N LEU A 217 0.27 -32.02 -12.37
CA LEU A 217 -0.10 -31.85 -13.78
C LEU A 217 0.88 -31.02 -14.64
N ALA A 218 2.08 -30.66 -14.18
CA ALA A 218 2.93 -29.75 -14.93
C ALA A 218 4.43 -30.06 -14.86
N ASP A 219 4.87 -31.02 -15.67
CA ASP A 219 6.15 -30.88 -16.38
C ASP A 219 5.90 -29.97 -17.60
N GLY A 220 6.26 -28.68 -17.50
CA GLY A 220 6.09 -27.71 -18.58
C GLY A 220 5.99 -26.25 -18.10
N PRO A 221 5.68 -25.28 -19.00
CA PRO A 221 5.63 -23.85 -18.67
C PRO A 221 4.55 -23.45 -17.63
N GLY A 222 3.74 -24.39 -17.16
CA GLY A 222 2.80 -24.25 -16.05
C GLY A 222 3.35 -24.70 -14.68
N ALA A 223 4.60 -25.14 -14.60
CA ALA A 223 5.21 -25.69 -13.39
C ALA A 223 5.15 -24.71 -12.21
N SER A 224 5.34 -23.39 -12.44
CA SER A 224 5.41 -22.32 -11.42
C SER A 224 4.07 -21.92 -10.79
N ARG A 225 3.25 -22.90 -10.39
CA ARG A 225 1.89 -22.73 -9.82
C ARG A 225 1.69 -23.49 -8.51
N HIS A 226 2.74 -24.13 -8.01
CA HIS A 226 2.72 -24.88 -6.77
C HIS A 226 2.88 -23.95 -5.57
N GLY A 227 2.07 -24.17 -4.55
CA GLY A 227 2.12 -23.41 -3.31
C GLY A 227 1.34 -22.10 -3.37
N PHE A 228 1.31 -21.43 -2.22
CA PHE A 228 0.58 -20.19 -2.01
C PHE A 228 1.47 -18.97 -2.09
N VAL A 229 0.91 -17.82 -2.46
CA VAL A 229 1.57 -16.51 -2.34
C VAL A 229 0.90 -15.75 -1.21
N ILE A 230 1.69 -15.32 -0.22
CA ILE A 230 1.21 -14.63 0.98
C ILE A 230 1.89 -13.26 1.07
N ASP A 231 1.10 -12.20 1.26
CA ASP A 231 1.58 -10.82 1.42
C ASP A 231 0.68 -10.03 2.38
N GLY A 232 1.22 -8.94 2.93
CA GLY A 232 0.51 -8.03 3.83
C GLY A 232 0.23 -6.67 3.19
N ASP A 233 -1.03 -6.27 3.14
CA ASP A 233 -1.43 -4.93 2.70
C ASP A 233 -1.66 -3.99 3.89
N HIS A 234 -0.89 -2.91 3.95
CA HIS A 234 -0.96 -1.89 4.98
C HIS A 234 -1.88 -0.69 4.62
N SER A 235 -2.47 -0.69 3.43
CA SER A 235 -3.27 0.42 2.91
C SER A 235 -4.76 0.26 3.17
N PHE A 236 -5.24 -0.97 3.38
CA PHE A 236 -6.66 -1.27 3.48
C PHE A 236 -7.29 -0.78 4.80
N PHE A 237 -6.63 -1.04 5.93
CA PHE A 237 -7.10 -0.61 7.24
C PHE A 237 -6.22 0.50 7.81
N ARG A 238 -6.84 1.43 8.56
CA ARG A 238 -6.10 2.49 9.28
C ARG A 238 -5.18 1.92 10.36
N GLN A 239 -5.54 0.77 10.93
CA GLN A 239 -4.82 0.08 12.00
C GLN A 239 -4.71 -1.41 11.66
N GLY A 240 -3.49 -1.94 11.68
CA GLY A 240 -3.20 -3.32 11.35
C GLY A 240 -3.19 -3.61 9.83
N PRO A 241 -2.33 -4.52 9.34
CA PRO A 241 -2.37 -4.94 7.95
C PRO A 241 -3.49 -5.96 7.70
N LEU A 242 -3.85 -6.11 6.42
CA LEU A 242 -4.61 -7.23 5.91
C LEU A 242 -3.65 -8.21 5.23
N LEU A 243 -3.47 -9.38 5.83
CA LEU A 243 -2.80 -10.50 5.19
C LEU A 243 -3.73 -11.14 4.17
N ALA A 244 -3.17 -11.51 3.03
CA ALA A 244 -3.88 -12.23 1.98
C ALA A 244 -3.04 -13.39 1.49
N THR A 245 -3.66 -14.56 1.40
CA THR A 245 -3.10 -15.73 0.72
C THR A 245 -3.82 -15.93 -0.60
N CYS A 246 -3.06 -16.09 -1.68
CA CYS A 246 -3.57 -16.38 -3.01
C CYS A 246 -3.12 -17.76 -3.50
N ALA A 247 -4.01 -18.45 -4.21
CA ALA A 247 -3.73 -19.69 -4.94
C ALA A 247 -3.97 -19.46 -6.44
N PHE A 248 -3.26 -20.20 -7.30
CA PHE A 248 -3.52 -20.12 -8.73
C PHE A 248 -4.75 -20.95 -9.09
N SER A 249 -5.79 -20.32 -9.64
CA SER A 249 -6.95 -21.03 -10.17
C SER A 249 -6.68 -21.46 -11.60
N THR A 250 -6.73 -22.76 -11.86
CA THR A 250 -6.64 -23.31 -13.23
C THR A 250 -7.91 -23.06 -14.04
N THR A 251 -9.02 -22.77 -13.37
CA THR A 251 -10.31 -22.44 -13.97
C THR A 251 -10.31 -21.03 -14.54
N SER A 252 -9.92 -20.02 -13.75
CA SER A 252 -9.87 -18.62 -14.19
C SER A 252 -8.50 -18.18 -14.74
N TRP A 253 -7.48 -19.03 -14.65
CA TRP A 253 -6.10 -18.75 -15.10
C TRP A 253 -5.46 -17.52 -14.43
N GLU A 254 -5.87 -17.25 -13.19
CA GLU A 254 -5.39 -16.13 -12.40
C GLU A 254 -5.16 -16.54 -10.94
N TRP A 255 -4.40 -15.72 -10.24
CA TRP A 255 -4.23 -15.89 -8.82
C TRP A 255 -5.43 -15.32 -8.08
N THR A 256 -6.09 -16.18 -7.31
CA THR A 256 -7.32 -15.87 -6.60
C THR A 256 -7.06 -15.89 -5.10
N PRO A 257 -7.51 -14.88 -4.34
CA PRO A 257 -7.45 -14.89 -2.89
C PRO A 257 -8.22 -16.06 -2.31
N VAL A 258 -7.61 -16.80 -1.39
CA VAL A 258 -8.21 -17.98 -0.72
C VAL A 258 -8.31 -17.84 0.79
N LEU A 259 -7.64 -16.84 1.37
CA LEU A 259 -7.72 -16.53 2.80
C LEU A 259 -7.32 -15.08 3.04
N TYR A 260 -8.05 -14.40 3.92
CA TYR A 260 -7.66 -13.09 4.42
C TYR A 260 -7.54 -13.13 5.94
N SER A 261 -6.61 -12.37 6.51
CA SER A 261 -6.60 -12.09 7.96
C SER A 261 -6.27 -10.65 8.22
N TRP A 262 -7.13 -9.97 8.97
CA TRP A 262 -6.75 -8.72 9.61
C TRP A 262 -6.06 -9.01 10.94
N ILE A 263 -4.93 -8.37 11.21
CA ILE A 263 -4.14 -8.57 12.43
C ILE A 263 -3.81 -7.21 13.08
N ASN A 264 -3.91 -7.14 14.41
CA ASN A 264 -3.63 -5.90 15.16
C ASN A 264 -2.16 -5.77 15.64
N GLY A 265 -1.26 -6.54 15.05
CA GLY A 265 0.15 -6.59 15.43
C GLY A 265 1.00 -7.16 14.31
N LEU A 266 2.30 -6.88 14.35
CA LEU A 266 3.26 -7.31 13.33
C LEU A 266 4.25 -8.35 13.84
N ASP A 267 4.08 -8.86 15.05
CA ASP A 267 4.90 -9.94 15.59
C ASP A 267 4.43 -11.32 15.11
N THR A 268 5.24 -12.34 15.37
CA THR A 268 4.97 -13.74 15.01
C THR A 268 3.62 -14.22 15.52
N SER A 269 3.24 -13.91 16.76
CA SER A 269 2.00 -14.42 17.36
C SER A 269 0.76 -13.93 16.63
N HIS A 270 0.78 -12.71 16.10
CA HIS A 270 -0.31 -12.15 15.30
C HIS A 270 -0.42 -12.76 13.90
N HIS A 271 0.68 -13.24 13.32
CA HIS A 271 0.68 -13.89 11.99
C HIS A 271 0.29 -15.37 12.06
N ARG A 272 0.57 -16.05 13.17
CA ARG A 272 0.31 -17.49 13.38
C ARG A 272 -1.11 -17.94 12.97
N PRO A 273 -2.21 -17.26 13.34
CA PRO A 273 -3.55 -17.69 12.98
C PRO A 273 -3.79 -17.80 11.47
N HIS A 274 -3.14 -16.97 10.66
CA HIS A 274 -3.26 -17.03 9.19
C HIS A 274 -2.66 -18.34 8.65
N PHE A 275 -1.43 -18.66 9.08
CA PHE A 275 -0.75 -19.90 8.69
C PHE A 275 -1.44 -21.15 9.25
N ARG A 276 -1.96 -21.08 10.47
CA ARG A 276 -2.74 -22.17 11.06
C ARG A 276 -3.90 -22.57 10.15
N HIS A 277 -4.68 -21.57 9.72
CA HIS A 277 -5.88 -21.83 8.93
C HIS A 277 -5.54 -22.38 7.55
N ILE A 278 -4.53 -21.81 6.87
CA ILE A 278 -4.12 -22.32 5.55
C ILE A 278 -3.61 -23.76 5.66
N PHE A 279 -2.77 -24.09 6.66
CA PHE A 279 -2.23 -25.44 6.83
C PHE A 279 -3.30 -26.46 7.20
N GLN A 280 -4.23 -26.10 8.08
CA GLN A 280 -5.36 -26.96 8.40
C GLN A 280 -6.24 -27.24 7.17
N SER A 281 -6.53 -26.23 6.35
CA SER A 281 -7.27 -26.42 5.10
C SER A 281 -6.52 -27.30 4.11
N ILE A 282 -5.20 -27.10 3.92
CA ILE A 282 -4.39 -27.96 3.04
C ILE A 282 -4.44 -29.42 3.50
N ILE A 283 -4.21 -29.67 4.79
CA ILE A 283 -4.24 -31.03 5.36
C ILE A 283 -5.63 -31.65 5.17
N LYS A 284 -6.68 -30.89 5.47
CA LYS A 284 -8.09 -31.34 5.31
C LYS A 284 -8.37 -31.78 3.87
N HIS A 285 -7.98 -30.97 2.87
CA HIS A 285 -8.29 -31.27 1.46
C HIS A 285 -7.35 -32.31 0.85
N ALA A 286 -6.09 -32.39 1.31
CA ALA A 286 -5.15 -33.40 0.85
C ALA A 286 -5.45 -34.80 1.41
N GLY A 287 -5.95 -34.87 2.65
CA GLY A 287 -6.28 -36.13 3.31
C GLY A 287 -5.07 -37.06 3.45
N ASP A 288 -5.25 -38.32 3.06
CA ASP A 288 -4.22 -39.36 3.06
C ASP A 288 -3.08 -39.12 2.05
N ARG A 289 -3.34 -38.28 1.03
CA ARG A 289 -2.34 -37.86 0.02
C ARG A 289 -1.49 -36.67 0.47
N PHE A 290 -1.65 -36.23 1.71
CA PHE A 290 -0.86 -35.13 2.24
C PHE A 290 0.64 -35.42 2.20
N THR A 291 1.40 -34.44 1.75
CA THR A 291 2.86 -34.44 1.79
C THR A 291 3.36 -33.08 2.26
N ARG A 292 4.49 -33.05 2.98
CA ARG A 292 5.05 -31.82 3.56
C ARG A 292 5.29 -30.71 2.53
N LYS A 293 5.56 -31.06 1.27
CA LYS A 293 5.71 -30.12 0.14
C LYS A 293 4.46 -29.28 -0.15
N LEU A 294 3.28 -29.70 0.30
CA LEU A 294 2.04 -28.95 0.10
C LEU A 294 1.96 -27.71 1.00
N LEU A 295 2.77 -27.63 2.06
CA LEU A 295 2.83 -26.48 2.95
C LEU A 295 3.78 -25.38 2.46
N LEU A 296 4.43 -25.57 1.30
CA LEU A 296 5.30 -24.56 0.71
C LEU A 296 4.54 -23.27 0.38
N CYS A 297 5.07 -22.17 0.87
CA CYS A 297 4.53 -20.83 0.66
C CYS A 297 5.61 -19.88 0.18
N VAL A 298 5.24 -19.01 -0.76
CA VAL A 298 6.00 -17.83 -1.14
C VAL A 298 5.56 -16.68 -0.28
N MET A 299 6.50 -16.12 0.46
CA MET A 299 6.25 -15.03 1.39
C MET A 299 7.14 -13.84 1.07
N ASP A 300 6.85 -12.71 1.72
CA ASP A 300 7.84 -11.65 1.84
C ASP A 300 9.00 -12.11 2.77
N PHE A 301 9.95 -11.21 2.99
CA PHE A 301 11.13 -11.48 3.81
C PHE A 301 10.95 -11.06 5.28
N SER A 302 9.70 -10.93 5.75
CA SER A 302 9.36 -10.53 7.11
C SER A 302 9.76 -11.61 8.12
N GLY A 303 10.53 -11.23 9.13
CA GLY A 303 10.89 -12.15 10.21
C GLY A 303 9.69 -12.70 10.97
N ALA A 304 8.62 -11.90 11.11
CA ALA A 304 7.41 -12.32 11.81
C ALA A 304 6.59 -13.35 11.01
N GLN A 305 6.46 -13.17 9.69
CA GLN A 305 5.80 -14.12 8.81
C GLN A 305 6.55 -15.45 8.79
N ARG A 306 7.88 -15.40 8.61
CA ARG A 306 8.76 -16.58 8.65
C ARG A 306 8.63 -17.37 9.95
N GLY A 307 8.73 -16.67 11.09
CA GLY A 307 8.55 -17.30 12.40
C GLY A 307 7.16 -17.94 12.56
N ALA A 308 6.11 -17.30 12.06
CA ALA A 308 4.75 -17.83 12.14
C ALA A 308 4.54 -19.03 11.24
N HIS A 309 5.07 -19.00 10.02
CA HIS A 309 5.13 -20.13 9.10
C HIS A 309 5.82 -21.32 9.76
N ALA A 310 7.03 -21.14 10.29
CA ALA A 310 7.81 -22.22 10.87
C ALA A 310 7.14 -22.84 12.11
N GLU A 311 6.56 -22.02 12.99
CA GLU A 311 5.84 -22.52 14.16
C GLU A 311 4.56 -23.29 13.80
N GLU A 312 3.74 -22.76 12.90
CA GLU A 312 2.49 -23.42 12.50
C GLU A 312 2.75 -24.63 11.59
N TYR A 313 3.85 -24.65 10.84
CA TYR A 313 4.27 -25.83 10.09
C TYR A 313 4.54 -26.98 11.06
N ALA A 314 5.34 -26.72 12.10
CA ALA A 314 5.65 -27.73 13.10
C ALA A 314 4.38 -28.22 13.81
N ASP A 315 3.51 -27.29 14.24
CA ASP A 315 2.27 -27.64 14.92
C ASP A 315 1.30 -28.42 13.99
N ALA A 316 1.25 -28.09 12.70
CA ALA A 316 0.46 -28.81 11.69
C ALA A 316 0.97 -30.24 11.47
N ILE A 317 2.28 -30.45 11.30
CA ILE A 317 2.85 -31.79 11.14
C ILE A 317 2.68 -32.62 12.41
N ILE A 318 2.86 -32.02 13.58
CA ILE A 318 2.62 -32.67 14.88
C ILE A 318 1.17 -33.16 14.98
N SER A 319 0.20 -32.35 14.56
CA SER A 319 -1.23 -32.67 14.67
C SER A 319 -1.65 -33.93 13.90
N ILE A 320 -0.91 -34.28 12.85
CA ILE A 320 -1.17 -35.45 12.00
C ILE A 320 -0.19 -36.61 12.24
N THR A 321 0.79 -36.45 13.13
CA THR A 321 1.80 -37.48 13.41
C THR A 321 1.26 -38.50 14.43
N PRO A 322 1.02 -39.75 14.04
CA PRO A 322 0.52 -40.76 14.97
C PRO A 322 1.51 -41.02 16.11
N GLY A 323 1.02 -41.10 17.34
CA GLY A 323 1.83 -41.44 18.51
C GLY A 323 2.69 -40.28 19.07
N PHE A 324 2.66 -39.08 18.47
CA PHE A 324 3.41 -37.93 18.99
C PHE A 324 3.09 -37.61 20.45
N ALA A 325 1.81 -37.69 20.83
CA ALA A 325 1.36 -37.46 22.19
C ALA A 325 1.93 -38.47 23.21
N GLY A 326 2.35 -39.65 22.77
CA GLY A 326 2.96 -40.70 23.60
C GLY A 326 4.46 -40.54 23.82
N LEU A 327 5.12 -39.59 23.13
CA LEU A 327 6.53 -39.29 23.32
C LEU A 327 6.79 -38.61 24.69
N SER A 328 8.02 -38.71 25.18
CA SER A 328 8.45 -37.92 26.35
C SER A 328 8.42 -36.42 26.03
N LYS A 329 8.36 -35.56 27.06
CA LYS A 329 8.34 -34.11 26.85
C LYS A 329 9.61 -33.60 26.16
N GLU A 330 10.75 -34.22 26.45
CA GLU A 330 12.04 -33.94 25.83
C GLU A 330 12.04 -34.34 24.35
N ALA A 331 11.48 -35.52 24.04
CA ALA A 331 11.34 -35.98 22.66
C ALA A 331 10.36 -35.10 21.86
N GLN A 332 9.22 -34.71 22.45
CA GLN A 332 8.29 -33.76 21.82
C GLN A 332 8.97 -32.41 21.51
N ALA A 333 9.75 -31.88 22.45
CA ALA A 333 10.47 -30.62 22.27
C ALA A 333 11.62 -30.73 21.25
N ALA A 334 12.31 -31.87 21.19
CA ALA A 334 13.33 -32.12 20.17
C ALA A 334 12.71 -32.21 18.77
N GLU A 335 11.63 -32.99 18.62
CA GLU A 335 10.95 -33.17 17.34
C GLU A 335 10.36 -31.85 16.84
N ARG A 336 9.70 -31.08 17.71
CA ARG A 336 9.17 -29.76 17.33
C ARG A 336 10.28 -28.82 16.84
N ARG A 337 11.46 -28.83 17.48
CA ARG A 337 12.60 -28.01 17.03
C ARG A 337 13.10 -28.44 15.66
N ASN A 338 13.18 -29.74 15.39
CA ASN A 338 13.59 -30.25 14.08
C ASN A 338 12.60 -29.82 12.99
N LEU A 339 11.29 -29.89 13.26
CA LEU A 339 10.25 -29.45 12.33
C LEU A 339 10.30 -27.95 12.04
N VAL A 340 10.63 -27.12 13.05
CA VAL A 340 10.84 -25.68 12.83
C VAL A 340 12.04 -25.43 11.92
N ILE A 341 13.15 -26.13 12.13
CA ILE A 341 14.34 -26.02 11.27
C ILE A 341 14.02 -26.47 9.83
N GLU A 342 13.32 -27.59 9.69
CA GLU A 342 12.86 -28.09 8.38
C GLU A 342 11.98 -27.05 7.67
N ALA A 343 11.07 -26.39 8.40
CA ALA A 343 10.22 -25.35 7.84
C ALA A 343 11.03 -24.15 7.34
N GLU A 344 12.01 -23.67 8.12
CA GLU A 344 12.90 -22.57 7.74
C GLU A 344 13.75 -22.88 6.50
N GLU A 345 14.14 -24.15 6.33
CA GLU A 345 14.85 -24.65 5.15
C GLU A 345 13.95 -24.78 3.91
N ALA A 346 12.63 -24.85 4.13
CA ALA A 346 11.60 -24.96 3.10
C ALA A 346 10.95 -23.60 2.72
N GLU A 347 11.41 -22.47 3.27
CA GLU A 347 10.85 -21.15 2.96
C GLU A 347 11.28 -20.64 1.58
N VAL A 348 10.33 -20.10 0.81
CA VAL A 348 10.61 -19.46 -0.49
C VAL A 348 10.25 -17.98 -0.44
N GLY A 349 11.18 -17.15 -0.90
CA GLY A 349 11.07 -15.70 -0.91
C GLY A 349 10.60 -15.17 -2.25
N CYS A 350 9.84 -14.09 -2.22
CA CYS A 350 9.33 -13.47 -3.44
C CYS A 350 10.41 -12.72 -4.25
N GLU A 351 10.69 -13.14 -5.48
CA GLU A 351 11.67 -12.45 -6.35
C GLU A 351 11.24 -11.02 -6.74
N VAL A 352 9.93 -10.75 -6.83
CA VAL A 352 9.43 -9.39 -7.13
C VAL A 352 9.83 -8.40 -6.04
N HIS A 353 9.80 -8.82 -4.77
CA HIS A 353 10.26 -7.99 -3.66
C HIS A 353 11.78 -7.73 -3.73
N PHE A 354 12.56 -8.74 -4.09
CA PHE A 354 13.99 -8.59 -4.35
C PHE A 354 14.27 -7.59 -5.49
N TRP A 355 13.63 -7.77 -6.65
CA TRP A 355 13.84 -6.92 -7.81
C TRP A 355 13.37 -5.49 -7.62
N ARG A 356 12.26 -5.25 -6.91
CA ARG A 356 11.81 -3.89 -6.56
C ARG A 356 12.81 -3.18 -5.65
N SER A 357 13.33 -3.89 -4.66
CA SER A 357 14.38 -3.38 -3.78
C SER A 357 15.64 -3.05 -4.57
N ALA A 358 16.07 -3.96 -5.45
CA ALA A 358 17.21 -3.77 -6.35
C ALA A 358 17.01 -2.59 -7.32
N ASP A 359 15.83 -2.43 -7.90
CA ASP A 359 15.52 -1.34 -8.82
C ASP A 359 15.52 0.02 -8.14
N HIS A 360 15.07 0.10 -6.89
CA HIS A 360 15.18 1.32 -6.09
C HIS A 360 16.66 1.69 -5.86
N VAL A 361 17.49 0.70 -5.50
CA VAL A 361 18.94 0.89 -5.33
C VAL A 361 19.59 1.32 -6.65
N LYS A 362 19.25 0.68 -7.76
CA LYS A 362 19.75 0.98 -9.11
C LYS A 362 19.39 2.39 -9.58
N LYS A 363 18.17 2.86 -9.30
CA LYS A 363 17.70 4.21 -9.65
C LYS A 363 18.32 5.32 -8.78
N THR A 364 18.87 4.95 -7.63
CA THR A 364 19.52 5.89 -6.74
C THR A 364 20.98 6.04 -7.16
N HIS A 365 21.27 7.04 -8.01
CA HIS A 365 22.60 7.22 -8.62
C HIS A 365 23.75 7.43 -7.63
N SER A 366 23.47 7.87 -6.39
CA SER A 366 24.47 7.93 -5.31
C SER A 366 24.86 6.56 -4.75
N LEU A 367 24.06 5.52 -5.00
CA LEU A 367 24.31 4.13 -4.59
C LEU A 367 24.91 3.31 -5.74
N VAL A 368 24.34 3.45 -6.93
CA VAL A 368 24.78 2.77 -8.15
C VAL A 368 24.95 3.80 -9.27
N PRO A 369 26.19 4.09 -9.69
CA PRO A 369 26.44 5.02 -10.79
C PRO A 369 25.78 4.53 -12.09
N PRO A 370 25.18 5.43 -12.91
CA PRO A 370 24.46 5.06 -14.14
C PRO A 370 25.27 4.18 -15.10
N GLU A 371 26.56 4.45 -15.24
CA GLU A 371 27.49 3.73 -16.11
C GLU A 371 27.77 2.30 -15.66
N LEU A 372 27.58 2.01 -14.36
CA LEU A 372 27.77 0.68 -13.78
C LEU A 372 26.45 -0.06 -13.54
N ALA A 373 25.29 0.52 -13.88
CA ALA A 373 23.98 -0.07 -13.65
C ALA A 373 23.81 -1.45 -14.31
N ASN A 374 24.37 -1.64 -15.51
CA ASN A 374 24.34 -2.94 -16.20
C ASN A 374 25.19 -3.99 -15.47
N THR A 375 26.34 -3.59 -14.93
CA THR A 375 27.20 -4.47 -14.12
C THR A 375 26.46 -4.91 -12.86
N PHE A 376 25.82 -3.97 -12.16
CA PHE A 376 24.99 -4.27 -10.99
C PHE A 376 23.90 -5.30 -11.32
N GLU A 377 23.10 -5.06 -12.36
CA GLU A 377 22.01 -5.96 -12.75
C GLU A 377 22.51 -7.35 -13.16
N LYS A 378 23.61 -7.44 -13.91
CA LYS A 378 24.24 -8.72 -14.27
C LYS A 378 24.65 -9.53 -13.05
N SER A 379 25.27 -8.89 -12.06
CA SER A 379 25.63 -9.56 -10.81
C SER A 379 24.40 -10.10 -10.08
N LEU A 380 23.29 -9.35 -10.02
CA LEU A 380 22.07 -9.84 -9.38
C LEU A 380 21.43 -11.02 -10.13
N ARG A 381 21.42 -10.99 -11.45
CA ARG A 381 20.95 -12.13 -12.28
C ARG A 381 21.81 -13.37 -12.08
N GLU A 382 23.11 -13.18 -11.87
CA GLU A 382 24.02 -14.27 -11.54
C GLU A 382 23.72 -14.85 -10.15
N LEU A 383 23.46 -14.01 -9.14
CA LEU A 383 23.08 -14.50 -7.80
C LEU A 383 21.78 -15.33 -7.80
N LEU A 384 20.80 -14.96 -8.65
CA LEU A 384 19.52 -15.67 -8.78
C LEU A 384 19.56 -16.89 -9.71
N SER A 385 20.64 -17.10 -10.46
CA SER A 385 20.72 -18.18 -11.43
C SER A 385 20.76 -19.55 -10.74
N PRO A 386 19.93 -20.53 -11.16
CA PRO A 386 19.97 -21.90 -10.64
C PRO A 386 21.32 -22.61 -10.88
N LYS A 387 22.14 -22.08 -11.79
CA LYS A 387 23.46 -22.64 -12.14
C LYS A 387 24.60 -22.08 -11.28
N THR A 388 24.31 -21.12 -10.41
CA THR A 388 25.34 -20.46 -9.60
C THR A 388 25.69 -21.37 -8.42
N THR A 389 26.98 -21.68 -8.26
CA THR A 389 27.47 -22.44 -7.11
C THR A 389 27.61 -21.56 -5.88
N SER A 390 27.72 -22.17 -4.69
CA SER A 390 27.93 -21.43 -3.43
C SER A 390 29.21 -20.58 -3.46
N GLU A 391 30.31 -21.11 -4.00
CA GLU A 391 31.59 -20.41 -4.11
C GLU A 391 31.48 -19.23 -5.08
N ARG A 392 30.75 -19.42 -6.20
CA ARG A 392 30.54 -18.37 -7.17
C ARG A 392 29.65 -17.27 -6.60
N PHE A 393 28.61 -17.63 -5.86
CA PHE A 393 27.77 -16.68 -5.12
C PHE A 393 28.62 -15.79 -4.20
N ASP A 394 29.49 -16.39 -3.37
CA ASP A 394 30.32 -15.65 -2.42
C ASP A 394 31.29 -14.70 -3.16
N SER A 395 31.87 -15.15 -4.28
CA SER A 395 32.71 -14.32 -5.16
C SER A 395 31.96 -13.12 -5.76
N VAL A 396 30.71 -13.31 -6.20
CA VAL A 396 29.88 -12.23 -6.75
C VAL A 396 29.49 -11.23 -5.66
N ILE A 397 29.18 -11.70 -4.44
CA ILE A 397 28.89 -10.82 -3.29
C ILE A 397 30.10 -9.96 -2.91
N LEU A 398 31.30 -10.55 -2.88
CA LEU A 398 32.54 -9.81 -2.61
C LEU A 398 32.78 -8.75 -3.69
N THR A 399 32.58 -9.10 -4.95
CA THR A 399 32.70 -8.16 -6.08
C THR A 399 31.69 -7.02 -5.97
N LEU A 400 30.41 -7.33 -5.69
CA LEU A 400 29.36 -6.32 -5.52
C LEU A 400 29.70 -5.33 -4.40
N LYS A 401 30.17 -5.81 -3.24
CA LYS A 401 30.56 -4.95 -2.11
C LYS A 401 31.78 -4.09 -2.42
N ALA A 402 32.73 -4.59 -3.22
CA ALA A 402 33.91 -3.85 -3.62
C ALA A 402 33.60 -2.78 -4.69
N THR A 403 32.79 -3.12 -5.69
CA THR A 403 32.39 -2.22 -6.78
C THR A 403 31.40 -1.15 -6.30
N PHE A 404 30.49 -1.49 -5.38
CA PHE A 404 29.43 -0.62 -4.88
C PHE A 404 29.48 -0.54 -3.34
N PRO A 405 30.45 0.18 -2.75
CA PRO A 405 30.59 0.24 -1.30
C PRO A 405 29.36 0.86 -0.60
N ALA A 406 28.64 1.75 -1.27
CA ALA A 406 27.45 2.42 -0.73
C ALA A 406 26.24 1.49 -0.51
N ILE A 407 26.20 0.32 -1.17
CA ILE A 407 25.11 -0.66 -1.01
C ILE A 407 25.46 -1.79 -0.04
N LYS A 408 26.61 -1.73 0.65
CA LYS A 408 27.09 -2.80 1.54
C LYS A 408 26.04 -3.25 2.55
N ASN A 409 25.29 -2.31 3.13
CA ASN A 409 24.22 -2.62 4.10
C ASN A 409 23.03 -3.31 3.43
N TRP A 410 22.66 -2.89 2.21
CA TRP A 410 21.61 -3.54 1.43
C TRP A 410 22.01 -4.98 1.07
N VAL A 411 23.23 -5.19 0.56
CA VAL A 411 23.76 -6.54 0.29
C VAL A 411 23.84 -7.37 1.57
N GLY A 412 24.32 -6.79 2.68
CA GLY A 412 24.45 -7.47 3.96
C GLY A 412 23.11 -7.92 4.56
N TRP A 413 22.00 -7.28 4.19
CA TRP A 413 20.67 -7.75 4.58
C TRP A 413 20.27 -9.03 3.81
N TRP A 414 20.53 -9.06 2.49
CA TRP A 414 20.26 -10.22 1.63
C TRP A 414 21.20 -11.41 1.90
N GLU A 415 22.40 -11.17 2.42
CA GLU A 415 23.39 -12.19 2.78
C GLU A 415 23.07 -12.95 4.08
N ARG A 416 22.14 -12.43 4.90
CA ARG A 416 21.70 -13.12 6.13
C ARG A 416 21.23 -14.52 5.75
N ARG A 417 21.75 -15.55 6.43
CA ARG A 417 21.45 -16.96 6.11
C ARG A 417 19.96 -17.22 5.91
N SER A 418 19.14 -16.69 6.81
CA SER A 418 17.69 -16.85 6.83
C SER A 418 16.94 -16.13 5.71
N ILE A 419 17.57 -15.19 5.02
CA ILE A 419 17.02 -14.47 3.85
C ILE A 419 17.61 -15.05 2.57
N ALA A 420 18.92 -15.30 2.55
CA ALA A 420 19.63 -15.85 1.42
C ALA A 420 19.06 -17.20 0.98
N SER A 421 18.73 -18.08 1.93
CA SER A 421 18.15 -19.40 1.66
C SER A 421 16.79 -19.34 0.96
N MET A 422 16.04 -18.25 1.15
CA MET A 422 14.71 -18.08 0.56
C MET A 422 14.76 -17.64 -0.91
N ILE A 423 15.81 -16.94 -1.34
CA ILE A 423 15.83 -16.22 -2.62
C ILE A 423 16.96 -16.66 -3.56
N PHE A 424 18.10 -17.11 -3.03
CA PHE A 424 19.24 -17.48 -3.86
C PHE A 424 19.34 -19.00 -3.96
N PRO A 425 19.19 -19.59 -5.16
CA PRO A 425 19.28 -21.04 -5.35
C PRO A 425 20.58 -21.63 -4.80
N ALA A 426 21.70 -20.90 -4.92
CA ALA A 426 23.01 -21.31 -4.42
C ALA A 426 23.09 -21.49 -2.89
N LYS A 427 22.13 -20.94 -2.13
CA LYS A 427 22.09 -20.97 -0.66
C LYS A 427 20.79 -21.61 -0.13
N SER A 428 19.88 -22.02 -1.01
CA SER A 428 18.61 -22.62 -0.64
C SER A 428 18.77 -24.11 -0.31
N ALA A 429 17.99 -24.60 0.65
CA ALA A 429 17.88 -26.02 0.97
C ALA A 429 16.65 -26.68 0.30
N VAL A 430 15.80 -25.87 -0.38
CA VAL A 430 14.64 -26.36 -1.12
C VAL A 430 15.12 -27.18 -2.32
N ASP A 431 14.51 -28.35 -2.54
CA ASP A 431 14.76 -29.17 -3.73
C ASP A 431 14.61 -28.32 -5.00
N PRO A 432 15.64 -28.19 -5.85
CA PRO A 432 15.58 -27.39 -7.08
C PRO A 432 14.41 -27.75 -8.00
N ALA A 433 13.99 -29.02 -8.05
CA ALA A 433 12.85 -29.45 -8.85
C ALA A 433 11.53 -28.88 -8.30
N LEU A 434 11.42 -28.79 -6.98
CA LEU A 434 10.26 -28.22 -6.30
C LEU A 434 10.29 -26.69 -6.32
N ALA A 435 11.46 -26.08 -6.14
CA ALA A 435 11.64 -24.63 -6.26
C ALA A 435 11.23 -24.11 -7.64
N ALA A 436 11.54 -24.85 -8.71
CA ALA A 436 11.11 -24.52 -10.07
C ALA A 436 9.58 -24.53 -10.26
N LYS A 437 8.86 -25.26 -9.40
CA LYS A 437 7.39 -25.34 -9.41
C LYS A 437 6.71 -24.25 -8.57
N VAL A 438 7.46 -23.54 -7.73
CA VAL A 438 6.93 -22.46 -6.90
C VAL A 438 6.95 -21.14 -7.70
N PRO A 439 5.94 -20.25 -7.57
CA PRO A 439 5.93 -18.98 -8.31
C PRO A 439 7.05 -18.04 -7.85
N SER A 440 7.70 -17.37 -8.81
CA SER A 440 8.67 -16.31 -8.53
C SER A 440 8.03 -14.92 -8.32
N THR A 441 6.70 -14.83 -8.22
CA THR A 441 5.97 -13.56 -8.35
C THR A 441 5.03 -13.24 -7.19
N SER A 442 4.90 -11.94 -6.88
CA SER A 442 3.82 -11.37 -6.06
C SER A 442 2.80 -10.57 -6.88
N ASN A 443 2.72 -10.79 -8.20
CA ASN A 443 1.63 -10.25 -9.04
C ASN A 443 0.20 -10.45 -8.49
N PRO A 444 -0.13 -11.48 -7.68
CA PRO A 444 -1.48 -11.64 -7.16
C PRO A 444 -1.95 -10.50 -6.25
N LEU A 445 -0.99 -9.83 -5.60
CA LEU A 445 -1.22 -8.89 -4.49
C LEU A 445 -0.78 -7.46 -4.82
N ASN A 446 -0.22 -7.26 -6.02
CA ASN A 446 0.44 -6.01 -6.44
C ASN A 446 -0.25 -5.25 -7.57
N ILE A 447 -1.40 -5.72 -8.01
CA ILE A 447 -2.32 -4.98 -8.86
C ILE A 447 -3.56 -4.74 -8.00
N ASN A 448 -4.27 -3.64 -8.24
CA ASN A 448 -5.61 -3.40 -7.72
C ASN A 448 -6.57 -4.52 -8.21
N THR A 449 -6.37 -5.76 -7.76
CA THR A 449 -7.23 -6.88 -8.10
C THR A 449 -8.54 -6.58 -7.40
N PRO A 450 -9.63 -6.29 -8.15
CA PRO A 450 -10.91 -5.99 -7.53
C PRO A 450 -11.30 -7.17 -6.62
N PHE A 451 -11.79 -6.87 -5.43
CA PHE A 451 -12.35 -7.88 -4.51
C PHE A 451 -13.49 -8.62 -5.22
N CYS A 452 -13.18 -9.79 -5.78
CA CYS A 452 -14.18 -10.68 -6.36
C CYS A 452 -14.67 -11.63 -5.27
N ILE A 453 -15.55 -11.14 -4.40
CA ILE A 453 -16.37 -12.02 -3.56
C ILE A 453 -17.61 -12.36 -4.40
N MET A 454 -17.57 -13.48 -5.09
CA MET A 454 -18.72 -13.94 -5.88
C MET A 454 -19.74 -14.62 -4.96
N PRO A 455 -20.99 -14.12 -4.86
CA PRO A 455 -22.08 -14.91 -4.30
C PRO A 455 -22.36 -16.05 -5.27
N SER A 456 -22.61 -17.26 -4.75
CA SER A 456 -23.04 -18.39 -5.55
C SER A 456 -24.33 -18.04 -6.29
N GLY A 457 -24.25 -17.85 -7.61
CA GLY A 457 -25.41 -17.88 -8.50
C GLY A 457 -26.09 -16.53 -8.85
N ARG A 458 -25.34 -15.49 -9.25
CA ARG A 458 -25.68 -14.52 -10.34
C ARG A 458 -24.70 -13.32 -10.39
N THR A 459 -24.32 -12.97 -11.62
CA THR A 459 -23.72 -11.70 -12.13
C THR A 459 -22.75 -10.90 -11.25
N THR A 460 -21.56 -10.68 -11.83
CA THR A 460 -20.45 -9.83 -11.38
C THR A 460 -20.88 -8.46 -10.84
N ASN A 461 -20.78 -8.29 -9.52
CA ASN A 461 -20.69 -6.97 -8.89
C ASN A 461 -19.31 -6.85 -8.26
N CYS A 462 -18.37 -6.22 -8.97
CA CYS A 462 -17.07 -5.86 -8.42
C CYS A 462 -17.25 -4.70 -7.44
N PHE A 463 -16.89 -4.90 -6.18
CA PHE A 463 -16.92 -3.82 -5.19
C PHE A 463 -15.66 -2.95 -5.33
N TRP A 464 -15.87 -1.68 -5.65
CA TRP A 464 -14.92 -0.61 -5.39
C TRP A 464 -15.32 0.02 -4.05
N VAL A 465 -14.50 -0.15 -3.01
CA VAL A 465 -14.63 0.62 -1.76
C VAL A 465 -13.48 1.60 -1.68
#